data_AF-A0A2G6NQ58-F1
#
_entry.id   AF-A0A2G6NQ58-F1
#
_cell.length_a   1.000
_cell.length_b   1.000
_cell.length_c   1.000
_cell.angle_alpha   90.00
_cell.angle_beta   90.00
_cell.angle_gamma   90.00
#
_symmetry.space_group_name_H-M   'P 1'
#
loop_
_entity.id
_entity.type
_entity.pdbx_description
1 polymer ?
#
loop_
_entity_poly.entity_id
_entity_poly.type
_entity_poly.pdbx_seq_one_letter_code
_entity_poly.pdbx_strand_id
1 'polypeptide(L)'
;MFIYPIIYVLIVLLLPFTNFSPTKPLKRSYYRFRQGMTVGEITNIVEGEFAKTSFSNPKIRQVGKDTQQFILDPNDSDYDSFWLIVYYKNNVYQRARISLD
;
A
#
# COMPACT_ATOMS: atom_id res chain seq x y z
N MET A 1 -35.73 -0.17 23.91
CA MET A 1 -34.29 -0.28 24.21
C MET A 1 -33.60 -1.32 23.28
N PHE A 2 -33.84 -1.24 21.95
CA PHE A 2 -33.32 -2.19 20.95
C PHE A 2 -32.47 -1.53 19.85
N ILE A 3 -32.23 -0.22 19.96
CA ILE A 3 -31.48 0.54 18.96
C ILE A 3 -29.98 0.21 19.03
N TYR A 4 -29.46 -0.03 20.24
CA TYR A 4 -28.06 -0.35 20.48
C TYR A 4 -27.54 -1.63 19.78
N PRO A 5 -28.24 -2.79 19.83
CA PRO A 5 -27.77 -3.98 19.13
C PRO A 5 -27.77 -3.80 17.61
N ILE A 6 -28.72 -3.05 17.05
CA ILE A 6 -28.79 -2.79 15.60
C ILE A 6 -27.62 -1.91 15.14
N ILE A 7 -27.33 -0.84 15.87
CA ILE A 7 -26.16 0.03 15.59
C ILE A 7 -24.86 -0.77 15.72
N TYR A 8 -24.75 -1.61 16.76
CA TYR A 8 -23.57 -2.43 16.97
C TYR A 8 -23.32 -3.39 15.80
N VAL A 9 -24.36 -4.10 15.33
CA VAL A 9 -24.25 -4.99 14.16
C VAL A 9 -23.89 -4.21 12.89
N LEU A 10 -24.48 -3.03 12.68
CA LEU A 10 -24.15 -2.15 11.56
C LEU A 10 -22.67 -1.71 11.57
N ILE A 11 -22.14 -1.32 12.73
CA ILE A 11 -20.72 -0.97 12.88
C ILE A 11 -19.84 -2.17 12.55
N VAL A 12 -20.13 -3.35 13.13
CA VAL A 12 -19.35 -4.58 12.89
C VAL A 12 -19.37 -4.99 11.41
N LEU A 13 -20.50 -4.83 10.72
CA LEU A 13 -20.61 -5.09 9.28
C LEU A 13 -19.84 -4.09 8.42
N LEU A 14 -19.60 -2.87 8.90
CA LEU A 14 -18.83 -1.83 8.18
C LEU A 14 -17.31 -1.94 8.39
N LEU A 15 -16.84 -2.55 9.48
CA LEU A 15 -15.42 -2.74 9.79
C LEU A 15 -14.57 -3.35 8.63
N PRO A 16 -15.00 -4.39 7.88
CA PRO A 16 -14.19 -4.94 6.81
C PRO A 16 -13.98 -3.96 5.63
N PHE A 17 -14.85 -2.96 5.49
CA PHE A 17 -14.80 -1.97 4.40
C PHE A 17 -13.92 -0.76 4.74
N THR A 18 -13.57 -0.57 6.01
CA THR A 18 -12.65 0.48 6.44
C THR A 18 -11.20 0.00 6.38
N ASN A 19 -10.34 0.76 5.69
CA ASN A 19 -8.91 0.47 5.67
C ASN A 19 -8.31 0.91 7.01
N PHE A 20 -8.15 -0.02 7.95
CA PHE A 20 -7.55 0.23 9.26
C PHE A 20 -6.02 0.23 9.26
N SER A 21 -5.36 -0.05 8.14
CA SER A 21 -3.90 -0.08 8.05
C SER A 21 -3.43 0.33 6.65
N PRO A 22 -2.37 1.15 6.54
CA PRO A 22 -1.77 1.54 5.25
C PRO A 22 -1.10 0.35 4.52
N THR A 23 -0.90 -0.78 5.20
CA THR A 23 -0.38 -2.01 4.60
C THR A 23 -1.36 -2.64 3.60
N LYS A 24 -2.67 -2.52 3.83
CA LYS A 24 -3.72 -3.06 2.96
C LYS A 24 -3.69 -2.43 1.55
N PRO A 25 -3.75 -1.09 1.36
CA PRO A 25 -3.64 -0.50 0.03
C PRO A 25 -2.32 -0.86 -0.66
N LEU A 26 -1.19 -0.87 0.04
CA LEU A 26 0.10 -1.23 -0.57
C LEU A 26 0.16 -2.71 -1.02
N LYS A 27 -0.43 -3.62 -0.24
CA LYS A 27 -0.58 -5.02 -0.63
C LYS A 27 -1.52 -5.19 -1.83
N ARG A 28 -2.61 -4.40 -1.91
CA ARG A 28 -3.48 -4.36 -3.10
C ARG A 28 -2.71 -3.89 -4.33
N SER A 29 -1.90 -2.84 -4.22
CA SER A 29 -1.05 -2.36 -5.31
C SER A 29 -0.11 -3.45 -5.82
N TYR A 30 0.57 -4.16 -4.91
CA TYR A 30 1.48 -5.26 -5.24
C TYR A 30 0.81 -6.35 -6.10
N TYR A 31 -0.40 -6.78 -5.76
CA TYR A 31 -1.12 -7.80 -6.54
C TYR A 31 -1.55 -7.34 -7.94
N ARG A 32 -1.55 -6.03 -8.20
CA ARG A 32 -1.88 -5.45 -9.51
C ARG A 32 -0.67 -5.32 -10.42
N PHE A 33 0.55 -5.50 -9.94
CA PHE A 33 1.75 -5.40 -10.76
C PHE A 33 1.82 -6.52 -11.80
N ARG A 34 2.31 -6.20 -12.99
CA ARG A 34 2.49 -7.12 -14.13
C ARG A 34 3.83 -6.87 -14.78
N GLN A 35 4.44 -7.94 -15.30
CA GLN A 35 5.64 -7.81 -16.13
C GLN A 35 5.35 -6.90 -17.33
N GLY A 36 6.32 -6.06 -17.70
CA GLY A 36 6.14 -5.07 -18.76
C GLY A 36 5.77 -3.67 -18.26
N MET A 37 5.29 -3.53 -17.03
CA MET A 37 4.93 -2.21 -16.48
C MET A 37 6.16 -1.32 -16.26
N THR A 38 6.03 -0.05 -16.60
CA THR A 38 7.02 0.99 -16.38
C THR A 38 7.01 1.49 -14.93
N VAL A 39 8.07 2.21 -14.55
CA VAL A 39 8.17 2.91 -13.26
C VAL A 39 6.95 3.82 -13.00
N GLY A 40 6.50 4.54 -14.02
CA GLY A 40 5.33 5.44 -13.92
C GLY A 40 4.03 4.68 -13.68
N GLU A 41 3.81 3.57 -14.38
CA GLU A 41 2.62 2.72 -14.20
C GLU A 41 2.55 2.11 -12.79
N ILE A 42 3.68 1.61 -12.29
CA ILE A 42 3.79 1.09 -10.92
C ILE A 42 3.47 2.19 -9.90
N THR A 43 4.04 3.37 -10.07
CA THR A 43 3.83 4.52 -9.18
C THR A 43 2.34 4.94 -9.18
N ASN A 44 1.72 5.05 -10.35
CA ASN A 44 0.30 5.37 -10.48
C ASN A 44 -0.62 4.33 -9.82
N ILE A 45 -0.27 3.04 -9.87
CA ILE A 45 -1.03 1.98 -9.19
C ILE A 45 -0.95 2.16 -7.66
N VAL A 46 0.22 2.50 -7.13
CA VAL A 46 0.39 2.73 -5.69
C VAL A 46 -0.40 3.95 -5.25
N GLU A 47 -0.17 5.11 -5.88
CA GLU A 47 -0.89 6.35 -5.56
C GLU A 47 -2.41 6.20 -5.71
N GLY A 48 -2.87 5.50 -6.75
CA GLY A 48 -4.30 5.25 -6.98
C GLY A 48 -4.96 4.36 -5.93
N GLU A 49 -4.22 3.47 -5.26
CA GLU A 49 -4.76 2.70 -4.13
C GLU A 49 -4.79 3.52 -2.84
N PHE A 50 -3.82 4.41 -2.62
CA PHE A 50 -3.76 5.28 -1.44
C PHE A 50 -4.77 6.44 -1.51
N ALA A 51 -5.03 6.98 -2.70
CA ALA A 51 -6.05 8.00 -2.93
C ALA A 51 -7.48 7.56 -2.54
N LYS A 52 -7.72 6.25 -2.41
CA LYS A 52 -9.00 5.68 -1.94
C LYS A 52 -9.07 5.55 -0.42
N THR A 53 -8.05 6.03 0.29
CA THR A 53 -7.90 5.89 1.73
C THR A 53 -7.62 7.24 2.37
N SER A 54 -7.74 7.31 3.69
CA SER A 54 -7.33 8.49 4.46
C SER A 54 -5.83 8.50 4.79
N PHE A 55 -5.06 7.50 4.34
CA PHE A 55 -3.62 7.42 4.61
C PHE A 55 -2.83 8.28 3.63
N SER A 56 -1.72 8.84 4.11
CA SER A 56 -0.74 9.54 3.28
C SER A 56 -0.13 8.59 2.24
N ASN A 57 0.21 9.15 1.08
CA ASN A 57 0.95 8.39 0.07
C ASN A 57 2.32 7.93 0.62
N PRO A 58 2.78 6.73 0.26
CA PRO A 58 4.09 6.25 0.67
C PRO A 58 5.20 7.13 0.11
N LYS A 59 6.25 7.32 0.90
CA LYS A 59 7.47 7.97 0.44
C LYS A 59 8.20 7.07 -0.56
N ILE A 60 8.50 7.62 -1.72
CA ILE A 60 9.25 6.93 -2.76
C ILE A 60 10.74 7.22 -2.57
N ARG A 61 11.55 6.17 -2.46
CA ARG A 61 13.02 6.24 -2.38
C ARG A 61 13.63 5.39 -3.49
N GLN A 62 14.57 5.97 -4.24
CA GLN A 62 15.36 5.20 -5.20
C GLN A 62 16.52 4.51 -4.47
N VAL A 63 16.61 3.18 -4.56
CA VAL A 63 17.63 2.34 -3.91
C VAL A 63 18.53 1.74 -4.99
N GLY A 64 19.22 2.60 -5.73
CA GLY A 64 20.06 2.21 -6.87
C GLY A 64 19.38 2.41 -8.23
N LYS A 65 20.09 2.08 -9.32
CA LYS A 65 19.66 2.44 -10.69
C LYS A 65 18.33 1.78 -11.09
N ASP A 66 18.12 0.54 -10.65
CA ASP A 66 17.00 -0.30 -11.09
C ASP A 66 16.10 -0.73 -9.91
N THR A 67 16.04 0.04 -8.82
CA THR A 67 15.25 -0.35 -7.65
C THR A 67 14.61 0.86 -6.97
N GLN A 68 13.31 0.75 -6.71
CA GLN A 68 12.50 1.76 -6.04
C GLN A 68 11.86 1.14 -4.80
N GLN A 69 11.83 1.89 -3.72
CA GLN A 69 11.24 1.50 -2.46
C GLN A 69 10.09 2.45 -2.12
N PHE A 70 8.94 1.88 -1.79
CA PHE A 70 7.78 2.60 -1.25
C PHE A 70 7.73 2.36 0.26
N ILE A 71 7.84 3.43 1.03
CA ILE A 71 7.92 3.42 2.50
C ILE A 71 6.62 4.03 3.03
N LEU A 72 5.87 3.26 3.84
CA LEU A 72 4.54 3.71 4.31
C LEU A 72 4.60 4.89 5.26
N ASP A 73 5.53 4.86 6.22
CA ASP A 73 5.73 5.99 7.12
C ASP A 73 7.20 6.06 7.56
N PRO A 74 7.96 7.08 7.11
CA PRO A 74 9.34 7.28 7.55
C PRO A 74 9.44 8.13 8.84
N ASN A 75 8.33 8.69 9.34
CA ASN A 75 8.30 9.60 10.50
C ASN A 75 7.56 8.99 11.71
N ASP A 76 6.68 8.02 11.48
CA ASP A 76 5.98 7.30 12.53
C ASP A 76 6.88 6.16 13.04
N SER A 77 7.50 6.38 14.18
CA SER A 77 8.42 5.45 14.85
C SER A 77 7.74 4.15 15.31
N ASP A 78 6.41 4.08 15.25
CA ASP A 78 5.62 2.97 15.79
C ASP A 78 5.25 1.89 14.74
N TYR A 79 5.46 2.15 13.45
CA TYR A 79 5.38 1.10 12.43
C TYR A 79 6.79 0.55 12.16
N ASP A 80 7.10 -0.59 12.76
CA ASP A 80 8.17 -1.46 12.27
C ASP A 80 8.03 -1.58 10.74
N SER A 81 9.04 -1.08 10.03
CA SER A 81 8.85 -0.34 8.78
C SER A 81 8.42 -1.22 7.59
N PHE A 82 7.10 -1.26 7.32
CA PHE A 82 6.58 -1.93 6.12
C PHE A 82 7.01 -1.18 4.85
N TRP A 83 7.76 -1.86 3.99
CA TRP A 83 8.17 -1.35 2.70
C TRP A 83 7.87 -2.32 1.56
N LEU A 84 7.62 -1.76 0.39
CA LEU A 84 7.52 -2.46 -0.87
C LEU A 84 8.74 -2.09 -1.72
N ILE A 85 9.58 -3.07 -2.01
CA ILE A 85 10.75 -2.90 -2.88
C ILE A 85 10.40 -3.43 -4.26
N VAL A 86 10.54 -2.59 -5.28
CA VAL A 86 10.27 -2.91 -6.68
C VAL A 86 11.58 -2.92 -7.44
N TYR A 87 11.85 -4.01 -8.16
CA TYR A 87 13.03 -4.19 -8.99
C TYR A 87 12.64 -4.05 -10.46
N TYR A 88 13.44 -3.25 -11.17
CA TYR A 88 13.29 -2.96 -12.57
C TYR A 88 14.45 -3.54 -13.38
N LYS A 89 14.30 -3.57 -14.70
CA LYS A 89 15.37 -3.76 -15.67
C LYS A 89 14.99 -2.98 -16.91
N ASN A 90 15.85 -2.07 -17.36
CA ASN A 90 15.55 -1.17 -18.48
C ASN A 90 14.22 -0.41 -18.27
N ASN A 91 13.98 0.12 -17.06
CA ASN A 91 12.74 0.81 -16.65
C ASN A 91 11.46 -0.04 -16.64
N VAL A 92 11.57 -1.37 -16.76
CA VAL A 92 10.44 -2.29 -16.77
C VAL A 92 10.44 -3.17 -15.52
N TYR A 93 9.27 -3.33 -14.91
CA TYR A 93 9.02 -4.16 -13.74
C TYR A 93 9.45 -5.61 -13.98
N GLN A 94 10.25 -6.13 -13.06
CA GLN A 94 10.68 -7.54 -13.04
C GLN A 94 10.03 -8.30 -11.90
N ARG A 95 10.15 -7.75 -10.68
CA ARG A 95 9.65 -8.36 -9.46
C ARG A 95 9.50 -7.30 -8.37
N ALA A 96 8.74 -7.63 -7.34
CA ALA A 96 8.69 -6.85 -6.11
C ALA A 96 8.74 -7.77 -4.89
N ARG A 97 9.16 -7.20 -3.75
CA ARG A 97 9.16 -7.84 -2.44
C ARG A 97 8.48 -6.90 -1.45
N ILE A 98 7.54 -7.45 -0.69
CA ILE A 98 7.01 -6.82 0.52
C ILE A 98 7.84 -7.32 1.70
N SER A 99 8.27 -6.42 2.58
CA SER A 99 8.77 -6.79 3.90
C SER A 99 7.72 -6.39 4.94
N LEU A 100 7.27 -7.39 5.67
CA LEU A 100 6.57 -7.27 6.94
C LEU A 100 7.66 -7.67 7.94
N ASP A 101 8.28 -6.70 8.60
CA ASP A 101 9.01 -7.03 9.83
C ASP A 101 7.98 -7.30 10.94
#